data_AF-A0A561UCX5-F1
#
_entry.id   AF-A0A561UCX5-F1
#
_cell.length_a   1.000
_cell.length_b   1.000
_cell.length_c   1.000
_cell.angle_alpha   90.00
_cell.angle_beta   90.00
_cell.angle_gamma   90.00
#
_symmetry.space_group_name_H-M   'P 1'
#
loop_
_entity.id
_entity.type
_entity.pdbx_description
1 polymer ?
#
loop_
_entity_poly.entity_id
_entity_poly.type
_entity_poly.pdbx_seq_one_letter_code
_entity_poly.pdbx_strand_id
1 'polypeptide(L)' 'MSEHPGTESVPAATPLLWAPEPEPLGVPFEPTGHPEVDAELAGLERLDGVPTVEHPAVYENVQQRLNTILTSLDEHA' A
#
# COMPACT_ATOMS: atom_id res chain seq x y z
N MET A 1 -22.52 21.48 -11.67
CA MET A 1 -21.49 20.49 -11.33
C MET A 1 -20.66 21.08 -10.21
N SER A 2 -21.09 20.91 -8.96
CA SER A 2 -20.29 21.28 -7.80
C SER A 2 -20.25 20.04 -6.94
N GLU A 3 -19.06 19.45 -6.93
CA GLU A 3 -18.74 18.17 -6.34
C GLU A 3 -18.91 18.26 -4.83
N HIS A 4 -19.60 17.27 -4.27
CA HIS A 4 -19.75 17.15 -2.83
C HIS A 4 -18.37 16.87 -2.22
N PRO A 5 -17.91 17.63 -1.20
CA PRO A 5 -16.84 17.16 -0.35
C PRO A 5 -17.42 16.06 0.55
N GLY A 6 -17.55 14.86 0.00
CA GLY A 6 -17.76 13.66 0.77
C GLY A 6 -16.47 13.34 1.49
N THR A 7 -16.23 13.95 2.66
CA THR A 7 -15.42 13.31 3.68
C THR A 7 -16.17 12.04 4.05
N GLU A 8 -15.97 10.97 3.29
CA GLU A 8 -16.50 9.66 3.62
C GLU A 8 -15.79 9.27 4.91
N SER A 9 -16.48 9.56 6.02
CA SER A 9 -16.09 9.13 7.35
C SER A 9 -16.16 7.61 7.33
N VAL A 10 -15.07 6.97 6.93
CA VAL A 10 -14.88 5.53 7.12
C VAL A 10 -15.23 5.26 8.57
N PRO A 11 -16.25 4.43 8.85
CA PRO A 11 -16.58 4.11 10.23
C PRO A 11 -15.31 3.54 10.86
N ALA A 12 -14.90 4.10 12.00
CA ALA A 12 -13.80 3.53 12.78
C ALA A 12 -14.07 2.03 12.90
N ALA A 13 -13.18 1.21 12.35
CA ALA A 13 -13.39 -0.23 12.24
C ALA A 13 -13.59 -0.77 13.66
N THR A 14 -14.84 -1.05 14.04
CA THR A 14 -15.16 -1.65 15.33
C THR A 14 -14.50 -3.02 15.33
N PRO A 15 -13.55 -3.30 16.24
CA PRO A 15 -12.93 -4.62 16.29
C PRO A 15 -14.05 -5.63 16.52
N LEU A 16 -14.24 -6.56 15.59
CA LEU A 16 -15.10 -7.71 15.85
C LEU A 16 -14.42 -8.45 17.01
N LEU A 17 -15.19 -8.74 18.06
CA LEU A 17 -14.72 -9.41 19.29
C LEU A 17 -14.04 -10.78 19.02
N TRP A 18 -14.07 -11.26 17.77
CA TRP A 18 -13.40 -12.44 17.26
C TRP A 18 -12.84 -12.24 15.83
N ALA A 19 -12.35 -11.04 15.48
CA ALA A 19 -11.69 -10.85 14.20
C ALA A 19 -10.47 -11.82 14.12
N PRO A 20 -10.33 -12.59 13.02
CA PRO A 20 -9.13 -13.39 12.82
C PRO A 20 -7.91 -12.46 12.83
N GLU A 21 -6.78 -12.97 13.34
CA GLU A 21 -5.52 -12.24 13.24
C GLU A 21 -5.21 -11.99 11.76
N PRO A 22 -4.70 -10.80 11.39
CA PRO A 22 -4.33 -10.52 10.02
C PRO A 22 -3.32 -11.57 9.54
N GLU A 23 -3.64 -12.28 8.46
CA GLU A 23 -2.77 -13.26 7.83
C GLU A 23 -2.26 -12.73 6.48
N PRO A 24 -1.06 -13.16 6.05
CA PRO A 24 -0.50 -12.78 4.76
C PRO A 24 -1.42 -13.21 3.61
N LEU A 25 -1.54 -12.38 2.57
CA LEU A 25 -2.43 -12.62 1.43
C LEU A 25 -1.95 -13.75 0.50
N GLY A 26 -0.70 -14.20 0.65
CA GLY A 26 -0.13 -15.30 -0.15
C GLY A 26 -0.04 -15.01 -1.65
N VAL A 27 -0.03 -13.74 -2.05
CA VAL A 27 0.13 -13.33 -3.44
C VAL A 27 1.61 -13.44 -3.83
N PRO A 28 1.95 -14.22 -4.87
CA PRO A 28 3.34 -14.33 -5.31
C PRO A 28 3.83 -13.00 -5.89
N PHE A 29 5.06 -12.62 -5.53
CA PHE A 29 5.75 -11.48 -6.10
C PHE A 29 6.68 -11.94 -7.23
N GLU A 30 6.43 -11.49 -8.47
CA GLU A 30 7.34 -11.65 -9.60
C GLU A 30 8.18 -10.37 -9.77
N PRO A 31 9.53 -10.45 -9.77
CA PRO A 31 10.37 -9.26 -9.93
C PRO A 31 10.09 -8.54 -11.25
N THR A 32 10.06 -7.21 -11.18
CA THR A 32 9.84 -6.34 -12.35
C THR A 32 11.08 -6.22 -13.23
N GLY A 33 12.26 -6.57 -12.70
CA GLY A 33 13.54 -6.44 -13.38
C GLY A 33 14.20 -5.07 -13.19
N HIS A 34 13.57 -4.17 -12.43
CA HIS A 34 14.15 -2.90 -12.04
C HIS A 34 14.42 -2.88 -10.51
N PRO A 35 15.69 -2.84 -10.07
CA PRO A 35 16.06 -3.12 -8.68
C PRO A 35 15.47 -2.14 -7.67
N GLU A 36 15.27 -0.87 -8.07
CA GLU A 36 14.69 0.16 -7.20
C GLU A 36 13.19 -0.06 -7.00
N VAL A 37 12.46 -0.48 -8.04
CA VAL A 37 11.03 -0.84 -7.94
C VAL A 37 10.87 -2.14 -7.14
N ASP A 38 11.74 -3.13 -7.38
CA ASP A 38 11.68 -4.41 -6.66
C ASP A 38 11.95 -4.22 -5.15
N ALA A 39 12.86 -3.32 -4.78
CA ALA A 39 13.13 -2.98 -3.38
C ALA A 39 11.92 -2.33 -2.68
N GLU A 40 11.22 -1.42 -3.38
CA GLU A 40 10.01 -0.79 -2.85
C GLU A 40 8.86 -1.78 -2.69
N LEU A 41 8.68 -2.70 -3.65
CA LEU A 41 7.64 -3.71 -3.60
C LEU A 41 7.91 -4.77 -2.53
N ALA A 42 9.17 -5.16 -2.30
CA ALA A 42 9.54 -6.01 -1.16
C ALA A 42 9.20 -5.36 0.19
N GLY A 43 9.18 -4.03 0.27
CA GLY A 43 8.74 -3.30 1.46
C GLY A 43 7.29 -3.59 1.88
N LEU A 44 6.44 -4.06 0.96
CA LEU A 44 5.06 -4.43 1.25
C LEU A 44 4.93 -5.70 2.08
N GLU A 45 5.94 -6.58 2.13
CA GLU A 45 5.97 -7.75 3.02
C GLU A 45 5.86 -7.35 4.50
N ARG A 46 6.23 -6.11 4.84
CA ARG A 46 6.06 -5.55 6.20
C ARG A 46 4.59 -5.46 6.61
N LEU A 47 3.63 -5.51 5.68
CA LEU A 47 2.19 -5.49 5.98
C LEU A 47 1.63 -6.83 6.42
N ASP A 48 2.38 -7.92 6.25
CA ASP A 48 1.96 -9.24 6.72
C ASP A 48 1.79 -9.23 8.24
N GLY A 49 0.61 -9.62 8.72
CA GLY A 49 0.30 -9.60 10.14
C GLY A 49 0.04 -8.21 10.74
N VAL A 50 0.06 -7.15 9.93
CA VAL A 50 -0.25 -5.80 10.39
C VAL A 50 -1.75 -5.56 10.33
N PRO A 51 -2.38 -4.92 11.34
CA PRO A 51 -3.77 -4.50 11.26
C PRO A 51 -4.03 -3.59 10.06
N THR A 52 -5.16 -3.77 9.38
CA THR A 52 -5.52 -2.99 8.19
C THR A 52 -5.64 -1.48 8.45
N VAL A 53 -5.85 -1.06 9.70
CA VAL A 53 -5.83 0.36 10.09
C VAL A 53 -4.45 1.01 9.97
N GLU A 54 -3.38 0.22 9.99
CA GLU A 54 -2.00 0.68 9.85
C GLU A 54 -1.47 0.54 8.41
N HIS A 55 -2.18 -0.18 7.53
CA HIS A 55 -1.80 -0.37 6.13
C HIS A 55 -1.71 0.92 5.29
N PRO A 56 -2.64 1.90 5.42
CA PRO A 56 -2.64 3.08 4.55
C PRO A 56 -1.32 3.85 4.56
N ALA A 57 -0.71 4.03 5.74
CA ALA A 57 0.55 4.75 5.86
C ALA A 57 1.70 4.07 5.10
N VAL A 58 1.73 2.73 5.09
CA VAL A 58 2.75 1.96 4.35
C VAL A 58 2.47 2.01 2.85
N TYR A 59 1.21 1.87 2.43
CA TYR A 59 0.83 1.97 1.03
C TYR A 59 1.13 3.34 0.43
N GLU A 60 0.76 4.42 1.13
CA GLU A 60 1.06 5.78 0.68
C GLU A 60 2.56 6.00 0.53
N ASN A 61 3.34 5.47 1.48
CA ASN A 61 4.78 5.62 1.48
C ASN A 61 5.45 4.86 0.32
N VAL A 62 5.03 3.63 0.04
CA VAL A 62 5.48 2.85 -1.13
C VAL A 62 5.01 3.51 -2.42
N GLN A 63 3.76 3.97 -2.50
CA GLN A 63 3.22 4.64 -3.68
C GLN A 63 3.97 5.93 -4.00
N GLN A 64 4.30 6.74 -2.99
CA GLN A 64 5.08 7.97 -3.16
C GLN A 64 6.47 7.67 -3.73
N ARG A 65 7.18 6.66 -3.20
CA ARG A 65 8.53 6.30 -3.66
C ARG A 65 8.52 5.66 -5.04
N LEU A 66 7.59 4.75 -5.31
CA LEU A 66 7.39 4.18 -6.65
C LEU A 66 7.12 5.29 -7.67
N ASN A 67 6.27 6.27 -7.34
CA ASN A 67 6.01 7.37 -8.26
C ASN A 67 7.28 8.18 -8.55
N THR A 68 8.11 8.48 -7.55
CA THR A 68 9.41 9.14 -7.76
C THR A 68 10.33 8.34 -8.67
N ILE A 69 10.46 7.03 -8.46
CA ILE A 69 11.33 6.16 -9.27
C ILE A 69 10.82 6.13 -10.72
N LEU A 70 9.51 5.94 -10.92
CA LEU A 70 8.92 5.86 -12.26
C LEU A 70 9.00 7.19 -13.01
N THR A 71 8.82 8.33 -12.34
CA THR A 71 9.04 9.65 -12.96
C THR A 71 10.51 9.82 -13.36
N SER A 72 11.46 9.44 -12.51
CA SER A 72 12.87 9.47 -12.87
C SER A 72 13.17 8.55 -14.05
N LEU A 73 12.56 7.37 -14.14
CA LEU A 73 12.76 6.49 -15.29
C LEU A 73 12.20 7.09 -16.59
N ASP A 74 11.04 7.73 -16.53
CA ASP A 74 10.40 8.41 -17.67
C ASP A 74 11.25 9.58 -18.19
N GLU A 75 11.87 10.36 -17.29
CA GLU A 75 12.80 11.44 -17.65
C GLU A 75 14.11 10.94 -18.29
N HIS A 76 14.43 9.66 -18.11
CA HIS A 76 15.65 9.01 -18.60
C HIS A 76 15.39 8.04 -19.78
N ALA A 77 14.17 7.99 -20.30
CA ALA A 77 13.76 7.16 -21.45
C ALA A 77 14.07 7.84 -22.81
#